data_AF-A0A397C1U3-F1
#
_entry.id   AF-A0A397C1U3-F1
#
_cell.length_a   1.000
_cell.length_b   1.000
_cell.length_c   1.000
_cell.angle_alpha   90.00
_cell.angle_beta   90.00
_cell.angle_gamma   90.00
#
_symmetry.space_group_name_H-M   'P 1'
#
loop_
_entity.id
_entity.type
_entity.pdbx_description
1 polymer ?
#
loop_
_entity_poly.entity_id
_entity_poly.type
_entity_poly.pdbx_seq_one_letter_code
_entity_poly.pdbx_strand_id
1 'polypeptide(L)'
;MVSLTKALAVLGLITVGQAQIPAFFEDVKQLESICNTDESQNNVCYKDSEPVKVSKSKAVARLRLNYIGSWCTGWLFGSEGHLMTNHHCINSADAAAFTRVEFDAVTPGCQDSSSRGSHPGKIAAENVTVIFSDRDLDFALVKVNLIDEFNLTPYGYLQASDQAVKVNDTAYLIGHPDGRPRRIAMVKDGTSTGRITTTNYTETKPSLCLNVDRLGHNLDTEKGSSGTPLLSATTNLVIGLHNCGECNAATTAYGANYAIKMTYIINLLRENNVLPKDAVKSTGTLTPTTTITSTPPTTTPSPATTTPTTTTVPSTAAPVPSKCSPIEDNADYAGFDVASTSRVNAADCCADCNGIPGCKLFVWSYFNGGTCWLKSQVGIKVTSVGVKSAVLTSPVTTSPPPPTPSPSLCLPAEANYDFPGNDISYVSSRQFKDCCAVCTNTPGCNFYVWTDYNSGTCWLKSNQGSDKVLSFGSRAAFAPGGGVASTCSPVEVNTDYAGEDIAGVAGPLDACCDACKGNDKCNAYSWFNGVCYLKGKRRGASPNAHVQSARVYKCVTPQVSTDYVGNDIGSVLAEAAEDCCALCRSTANCKAYSFAQGVCYLKSAKGATKSNGGVTSATVA
;
A
#
# COMPACT_ATOMS: atom_id res chain seq x y z
N MET A 1 -55.12 -57.44 -19.26
CA MET A 1 -54.17 -58.56 -19.36
C MET A 1 -53.01 -58.14 -20.24
N VAL A 2 -51.77 -58.21 -19.71
CA VAL A 2 -50.56 -58.82 -20.32
C VAL A 2 -50.36 -58.57 -21.83
N SER A 3 -49.24 -58.19 -22.42
CA SER A 3 -47.85 -57.85 -22.06
C SER A 3 -47.08 -57.64 -23.39
N LEU A 4 -45.92 -56.99 -23.30
CA LEU A 4 -44.78 -57.00 -24.22
C LEU A 4 -44.91 -56.38 -25.63
N THR A 5 -44.14 -55.32 -25.89
CA THR A 5 -43.04 -55.39 -26.88
C THR A 5 -42.08 -54.19 -26.76
N LYS A 6 -40.82 -54.46 -27.13
CA LYS A 6 -39.58 -53.69 -26.91
C LYS A 6 -39.58 -52.31 -27.60
N ALA A 7 -38.93 -51.33 -26.97
CA ALA A 7 -38.39 -50.16 -27.65
C ALA A 7 -36.90 -49.99 -27.29
N LEU A 8 -36.03 -50.21 -28.27
CA LEU A 8 -34.65 -49.73 -28.27
C LEU A 8 -34.70 -48.20 -28.42
N ALA A 9 -34.12 -47.47 -27.46
CA ALA A 9 -33.83 -46.04 -27.62
C ALA A 9 -32.36 -45.87 -28.01
N VAL A 10 -32.12 -45.43 -29.24
CA VAL A 10 -30.82 -44.90 -29.70
C VAL A 10 -30.76 -43.45 -29.21
N LEU A 11 -29.98 -43.19 -28.15
CA LEU A 11 -29.58 -41.84 -27.78
C LEU A 11 -28.27 -41.51 -28.50
N GLY A 12 -28.35 -40.60 -29.47
CA GLY A 12 -27.18 -39.95 -30.05
C GLY A 12 -26.51 -39.06 -29.02
N LEU A 13 -25.22 -39.26 -28.80
CA LEU A 13 -24.36 -38.34 -28.06
C LEU A 13 -24.27 -37.02 -28.83
N ILE A 14 -24.75 -35.94 -28.23
CA ILE A 14 -24.30 -34.58 -28.54
C ILE A 14 -23.39 -34.17 -27.39
N THR A 15 -22.08 -34.25 -27.63
CA THR A 15 -21.06 -33.67 -26.76
C THR A 15 -21.14 -32.14 -26.87
N VAL A 16 -21.73 -31.50 -25.87
CA VAL A 16 -21.57 -30.05 -25.69
C VAL A 16 -20.23 -29.85 -24.97
N GLY A 17 -19.19 -29.52 -25.73
CA GLY A 17 -17.94 -29.05 -25.16
C GLY A 17 -18.17 -27.71 -24.48
N GLN A 18 -18.38 -27.72 -23.17
CA GLN A 18 -18.21 -26.51 -22.37
C GLN A 18 -16.72 -26.16 -22.39
N ALA A 19 -16.39 -25.01 -22.98
CA ALA A 19 -15.10 -24.38 -22.78
C ALA A 19 -14.99 -24.01 -21.29
N GLN A 20 -14.34 -24.88 -20.54
CA GLN A 20 -13.99 -24.68 -19.15
C GLN A 20 -12.96 -23.55 -19.12
N ILE A 21 -13.39 -22.34 -18.75
CA ILE A 21 -12.48 -21.26 -18.40
C ILE A 21 -11.66 -21.81 -17.21
N PRO A 22 -10.33 -21.87 -17.29
CA PRO A 22 -9.54 -22.34 -16.16
C PRO A 22 -9.78 -21.36 -15.01
N ALA A 23 -10.43 -21.84 -13.96
CA ALA A 23 -10.47 -21.16 -12.70
C ALA A 23 -9.02 -21.01 -12.22
N PHE A 24 -8.44 -19.82 -12.40
CA PHE A 24 -7.16 -19.41 -11.78
C PHE A 24 -7.31 -19.18 -10.26
N PHE A 25 -8.26 -19.85 -9.63
CA PHE A 25 -8.52 -19.82 -8.20
C PHE A 25 -8.62 -21.27 -7.70
N GLU A 26 -7.50 -22.00 -7.78
CA GLU A 26 -7.24 -23.08 -6.84
C GLU A 26 -6.12 -22.63 -5.88
N ASP A 27 -6.43 -22.75 -4.58
CA ASP A 27 -5.52 -22.80 -3.43
C ASP A 27 -4.49 -21.68 -3.25
N VAL A 28 -4.92 -20.61 -2.56
CA VAL A 28 -4.03 -19.95 -1.58
C VAL A 28 -3.85 -20.92 -0.42
N LYS A 29 -2.98 -21.92 -0.61
CA LYS A 29 -2.64 -22.94 0.38
C LYS A 29 -1.91 -22.28 1.56
N GLN A 30 -2.54 -22.32 2.73
CA GLN A 30 -2.01 -22.19 4.10
C GLN A 30 -0.70 -21.40 4.29
N LEU A 31 -0.82 -20.13 4.71
CA LEU A 31 0.30 -19.28 5.17
C LEU A 31 0.42 -19.17 6.70
N GLU A 32 -0.46 -19.84 7.45
CA GLU A 32 -0.39 -20.01 8.91
C GLU A 32 -1.02 -21.36 9.20
N SER A 33 -0.36 -22.21 9.99
CA SER A 33 -0.64 -23.63 9.85
C SER A 33 -0.40 -24.45 11.11
N ILE A 34 -1.49 -25.11 11.55
CA ILE A 34 -1.48 -26.28 12.42
C ILE A 34 -0.98 -27.44 11.55
N CYS A 35 0.17 -28.02 11.88
CA CYS A 35 0.79 -29.05 11.03
C CYS A 35 0.36 -30.47 11.32
N ASN A 36 -0.45 -30.61 12.36
CA ASN A 36 -0.97 -31.85 12.86
C ASN A 36 -2.32 -31.57 13.53
N THR A 37 -2.49 -31.91 14.80
CA THR A 37 -3.66 -31.56 15.60
C THR A 37 -3.34 -30.27 16.34
N ASP A 38 -4.28 -29.31 16.45
CA ASP A 38 -4.05 -28.10 17.25
C ASP A 38 -3.85 -28.48 18.73
N GLU A 39 -2.63 -28.27 19.23
CA GLU A 39 -2.24 -28.56 20.61
C GLU A 39 -2.23 -27.28 21.48
N SER A 40 -2.57 -26.13 20.90
CA SER A 40 -2.83 -24.94 21.69
C SER A 40 -4.04 -25.16 22.61
N GLN A 41 -4.02 -24.52 23.77
CA GLN A 41 -5.13 -24.61 24.72
C GLN A 41 -5.63 -23.23 25.11
N ASN A 42 -6.89 -23.17 25.54
CA ASN A 42 -7.47 -21.96 26.09
C ASN A 42 -6.60 -21.46 27.26
N ASN A 43 -6.38 -20.15 27.34
CA ASN A 43 -5.50 -19.54 28.35
C ASN A 43 -5.78 -20.02 29.78
N VAL A 44 -7.05 -20.25 30.13
CA VAL A 44 -7.46 -20.69 31.48
C VAL A 44 -7.01 -22.11 31.84
N CYS A 45 -6.70 -22.98 30.86
CA CYS A 45 -6.16 -24.32 31.09
C CYS A 45 -4.84 -24.30 31.88
N TYR A 46 -4.09 -23.20 31.75
CA TYR A 46 -2.76 -23.05 32.32
C TYR A 46 -2.73 -22.19 33.59
N LYS A 47 -3.89 -21.83 34.14
CA LYS A 47 -3.98 -20.91 35.29
C LYS A 47 -3.25 -21.43 36.53
N ASP A 48 -3.30 -22.74 36.76
CA ASP A 48 -2.75 -23.38 37.95
C ASP A 48 -1.31 -23.90 37.70
N SER A 49 -1.05 -24.44 36.52
CA SER A 49 0.26 -25.00 36.17
C SER A 49 1.29 -23.94 35.74
N GLU A 50 0.84 -22.83 35.14
CA GLU A 50 1.71 -21.80 34.56
C GLU A 50 1.19 -20.37 34.86
N PRO A 51 0.99 -20.01 36.14
CA PRO A 51 0.35 -18.75 36.54
C PRO A 51 1.11 -17.52 36.03
N VAL A 52 2.43 -17.61 35.86
CA VAL A 52 3.26 -16.51 35.31
C VAL A 52 2.96 -16.29 33.83
N LYS A 53 2.87 -17.35 33.03
CA LYS A 53 2.56 -17.26 31.59
C LYS A 53 1.15 -16.71 31.38
N VAL A 54 0.19 -17.15 32.20
CA VAL A 54 -1.20 -16.63 32.21
C VAL A 54 -1.26 -15.17 32.65
N SER A 55 -0.44 -14.74 33.61
CA SER A 55 -0.34 -13.33 33.98
C SER A 55 0.20 -12.47 32.83
N LYS A 56 1.28 -12.93 32.18
CA LYS A 56 1.89 -12.26 31.02
C LYS A 56 0.95 -12.19 29.82
N SER A 57 0.09 -13.18 29.64
CA SER A 57 -0.83 -13.22 28.50
C SER A 57 -1.81 -12.04 28.49
N LYS A 58 -2.04 -11.37 29.63
CA LYS A 58 -2.91 -10.18 29.72
C LYS A 58 -2.46 -9.03 28.82
N ALA A 59 -1.17 -8.92 28.56
CA ALA A 59 -0.63 -7.89 27.66
C ALA A 59 -0.93 -8.18 26.17
N VAL A 60 -1.45 -9.36 25.82
CA VAL A 60 -1.77 -9.74 24.44
C VAL A 60 -3.22 -9.38 24.12
N ALA A 61 -3.41 -8.68 23.02
CA ALA A 61 -4.68 -8.21 22.49
C ALA A 61 -5.07 -8.94 21.21
N ARG A 62 -6.38 -9.12 21.06
CA ARG A 62 -7.02 -9.47 19.78
C ARG A 62 -7.17 -8.20 18.97
N LEU A 63 -6.68 -8.21 17.73
CA LEU A 63 -6.83 -7.10 16.80
C LEU A 63 -7.91 -7.43 15.79
N ARG A 64 -8.92 -6.57 15.70
CA ARG A 64 -9.92 -6.63 14.63
C ARG A 64 -9.58 -5.59 13.58
N LEU A 65 -9.17 -6.07 12.41
CA LEU A 65 -8.80 -5.24 11.26
C LEU A 65 -10.08 -4.93 10.45
N ASN A 66 -10.83 -3.91 10.86
CA ASN A 66 -12.15 -3.61 10.29
C ASN A 66 -12.06 -3.24 8.80
N TYR A 67 -10.94 -2.68 8.36
CA TYR A 67 -10.69 -2.29 6.97
C TYR A 67 -10.68 -3.49 5.99
N ILE A 68 -10.37 -4.70 6.47
CA ILE A 68 -10.28 -5.92 5.65
C ILE A 68 -11.12 -7.09 6.16
N GLY A 69 -11.82 -6.89 7.27
CA GLY A 69 -12.57 -7.96 7.91
C GLY A 69 -11.71 -9.13 8.39
N SER A 70 -10.42 -8.89 8.67
CA SER A 70 -9.48 -9.89 9.18
C SER A 70 -9.22 -9.75 10.69
N TRP A 71 -8.40 -10.63 11.22
CA TRP A 71 -7.94 -10.63 12.61
C TRP A 71 -6.43 -10.76 12.63
N CYS A 72 -5.80 -10.13 13.61
CA CYS A 72 -4.40 -10.33 13.95
C CYS A 72 -4.25 -10.38 15.47
N THR A 73 -3.04 -10.69 15.91
CA THR A 73 -2.62 -10.59 17.31
C THR A 73 -1.71 -9.38 17.47
N GLY A 74 -1.82 -8.70 18.61
CA GLY A 74 -0.86 -7.68 19.00
C GLY A 74 -0.63 -7.73 20.50
N TRP A 75 0.39 -7.02 20.99
CA TRP A 75 0.73 -7.08 22.41
C TRP A 75 1.40 -5.81 22.90
N LEU A 76 1.14 -5.44 24.15
CA LEU A 76 1.72 -4.24 24.78
C LEU A 76 3.23 -4.41 24.95
N PHE A 77 4.00 -3.51 24.33
CA PHE A 77 5.45 -3.53 24.31
C PHE A 77 6.02 -2.33 25.08
N GLY A 78 6.64 -2.61 26.23
CA GLY A 78 7.10 -1.56 27.15
C GLY A 78 5.97 -0.86 27.90
N SER A 79 6.33 0.06 28.78
CA SER A 79 5.46 0.66 29.79
C SER A 79 4.62 1.84 29.30
N GLU A 80 4.71 2.19 28.02
CA GLU A 80 4.16 3.43 27.49
C GLU A 80 2.87 3.21 26.69
N GLY A 81 2.25 2.03 26.70
CA GLY A 81 1.02 1.78 25.94
C GLY A 81 1.24 1.69 24.43
N HIS A 82 2.46 1.34 24.01
CA HIS A 82 2.74 0.91 22.65
C HIS A 82 2.32 -0.55 22.48
N LEU A 83 1.92 -0.91 21.27
CA LEU A 83 1.52 -2.24 20.88
C LEU A 83 2.34 -2.68 19.66
N MET A 84 2.83 -3.91 19.71
CA MET A 84 3.57 -4.55 18.62
C MET A 84 2.66 -5.52 17.86
N THR A 85 2.75 -5.52 16.54
CA THR A 85 2.10 -6.49 15.62
C THR A 85 2.90 -6.58 14.31
N ASN A 86 2.43 -7.34 13.31
CA ASN A 86 3.10 -7.38 12.00
C ASN A 86 2.81 -6.14 11.14
N HIS A 87 3.73 -5.81 10.23
CA HIS A 87 3.53 -4.75 9.25
C HIS A 87 2.33 -5.08 8.37
N HIS A 88 2.20 -6.31 7.88
CA HIS A 88 1.06 -6.68 7.04
C HIS A 88 -0.30 -6.64 7.78
N CYS A 89 -0.31 -6.59 9.11
CA CYS A 89 -1.53 -6.35 9.90
C CYS A 89 -1.86 -4.85 10.01
N ILE A 90 -0.86 -3.99 10.20
CA ILE A 90 -1.01 -2.54 10.29
C ILE A 90 0.15 -1.85 9.55
N ASN A 91 0.00 -1.67 8.24
CA ASN A 91 1.04 -1.14 7.36
C ASN A 91 0.92 0.36 7.08
N SER A 92 -0.17 0.99 7.50
CA SER A 92 -0.53 2.34 7.09
C SER A 92 -1.38 3.05 8.14
N ALA A 93 -1.47 4.37 8.01
CA ALA A 93 -2.36 5.18 8.85
C ALA A 93 -3.84 4.78 8.70
N ASP A 94 -4.27 4.37 7.50
CA ASP A 94 -5.66 3.91 7.28
C ASP A 94 -5.90 2.56 7.97
N ALA A 95 -4.96 1.60 7.84
CA ALA A 95 -5.05 0.34 8.58
C ALA A 95 -5.12 0.58 10.10
N ALA A 96 -4.30 1.51 10.59
CA ALA A 96 -4.28 1.91 12.00
C ALA A 96 -5.60 2.58 12.44
N ALA A 97 -6.16 3.46 11.62
CA ALA A 97 -7.44 4.16 11.87
C ALA A 97 -8.65 3.23 11.95
N PHE A 98 -8.56 2.03 11.37
CA PHE A 98 -9.63 1.02 11.35
C PHE A 98 -9.23 -0.28 12.06
N THR A 99 -8.28 -0.21 13.00
CA THR A 99 -7.90 -1.36 13.83
C THR A 99 -8.42 -1.19 15.24
N ARG A 100 -9.31 -2.11 15.63
CA ARG A 100 -9.81 -2.22 17.00
C ARG A 100 -8.89 -3.12 17.82
N VAL A 101 -8.58 -2.67 19.04
CA VAL A 101 -7.77 -3.39 20.03
C VAL A 101 -8.66 -3.90 21.15
N GLU A 102 -8.65 -5.22 21.36
CA GLU A 102 -9.48 -5.90 22.36
C GLU A 102 -8.63 -6.76 23.30
N PHE A 103 -8.65 -6.46 24.59
CA PHE A 103 -8.02 -7.28 25.62
C PHE A 103 -9.03 -8.17 26.33
N ASP A 104 -8.58 -9.19 27.07
CA ASP A 104 -9.46 -10.09 27.84
C ASP A 104 -10.53 -10.85 27.04
N ALA A 105 -10.33 -11.02 25.73
CA ALA A 105 -11.07 -12.03 24.98
C ALA A 105 -10.55 -13.43 25.39
N VAL A 106 -11.18 -14.05 26.40
CA VAL A 106 -10.79 -15.35 26.98
C VAL A 106 -12.00 -16.22 27.22
N THR A 107 -11.82 -17.54 27.21
CA THR A 107 -12.86 -18.47 27.66
C THR A 107 -12.91 -18.57 29.19
N PRO A 108 -14.09 -18.76 29.80
CA PRO A 108 -14.22 -19.05 31.23
C PRO A 108 -13.63 -20.40 31.65
N GLY A 109 -13.82 -21.42 30.81
CA GLY A 109 -13.43 -22.80 31.06
C GLY A 109 -12.36 -23.31 30.09
N CYS A 110 -11.60 -24.32 30.53
CA CYS A 110 -10.50 -24.88 29.75
C CYS A 110 -10.99 -25.59 28.48
N GLN A 111 -12.11 -26.33 28.58
CA GLN A 111 -12.69 -27.10 27.48
C GLN A 111 -13.82 -26.36 26.75
N ASP A 112 -13.99 -25.06 27.02
CA ASP A 112 -15.01 -24.26 26.37
C ASP A 112 -14.72 -24.16 24.88
N SER A 113 -15.75 -24.40 24.08
CA SER A 113 -15.67 -24.20 22.65
C SER A 113 -15.55 -22.71 22.33
N SER A 114 -14.86 -22.40 21.24
CA SER A 114 -14.71 -21.03 20.80
C SER A 114 -14.66 -20.94 19.30
N SER A 115 -15.20 -19.84 18.78
CA SER A 115 -15.19 -19.48 17.37
C SER A 115 -14.60 -18.08 17.20
N ARG A 116 -14.30 -17.71 15.96
CA ARG A 116 -13.84 -16.38 15.60
C ARG A 116 -14.74 -15.28 16.16
N GLY A 117 -14.14 -14.33 16.89
CA GLY A 117 -14.86 -13.21 17.52
C GLY A 117 -15.71 -13.59 18.76
N SER A 118 -15.78 -14.87 19.14
CA SER A 118 -16.48 -15.28 20.36
C SER A 118 -15.78 -14.75 21.62
N HIS A 119 -16.49 -14.80 22.75
CA HIS A 119 -16.05 -14.33 24.06
C HIS A 119 -15.45 -12.91 23.99
N PRO A 120 -16.26 -11.90 23.68
CA PRO A 120 -15.79 -10.53 23.58
C PRO A 120 -15.18 -10.11 24.91
N GLY A 121 -14.00 -9.53 24.83
CA GLY A 121 -13.28 -8.93 25.93
C GLY A 121 -13.62 -7.44 26.07
N LYS A 122 -12.65 -6.66 26.53
CA LYS A 122 -12.76 -5.22 26.68
C LYS A 122 -12.09 -4.51 25.52
N ILE A 123 -12.84 -3.65 24.85
CA ILE A 123 -12.33 -2.82 23.76
C ILE A 123 -11.53 -1.66 24.36
N ALA A 124 -10.22 -1.63 24.08
CA ALA A 124 -9.34 -0.55 24.52
C ALA A 124 -9.31 0.61 23.54
N ALA A 125 -9.45 0.32 22.25
CA ALA A 125 -9.37 1.32 21.19
C ALA A 125 -10.13 0.85 19.94
N GLU A 126 -10.67 1.80 19.19
CA GLU A 126 -11.23 1.57 17.83
C GLU A 126 -10.25 1.96 16.71
N ASN A 127 -9.14 2.59 17.09
CA ASN A 127 -8.05 2.97 16.20
C ASN A 127 -6.71 3.00 16.96
N VAL A 128 -5.62 2.96 16.22
CA VAL A 128 -4.26 3.12 16.73
C VAL A 128 -3.50 4.12 15.87
N THR A 129 -2.35 4.58 16.34
CA THR A 129 -1.45 5.46 15.60
C THR A 129 -0.16 4.71 15.27
N VAL A 130 0.26 4.67 14.00
CA VAL A 130 1.56 4.07 13.65
C VAL A 130 2.68 4.95 14.20
N ILE A 131 3.59 4.35 14.98
CA ILE A 131 4.81 5.00 15.47
C ILE A 131 5.98 4.66 14.56
N PHE A 132 6.12 3.38 14.23
CA PHE A 132 7.14 2.88 13.34
C PHE A 132 6.64 1.59 12.68
N SER A 133 6.91 1.38 11.40
CA SER A 133 6.67 0.09 10.77
C SER A 133 7.75 -0.18 9.75
N ASP A 134 8.10 -1.45 9.60
CA ASP A 134 9.12 -1.91 8.69
C ASP A 134 8.59 -3.08 7.88
N ARG A 135 8.64 -2.94 6.56
CA ARG A 135 8.14 -3.97 5.65
C ARG A 135 9.05 -5.18 5.65
N ASP A 136 10.36 -5.01 5.66
CA ASP A 136 11.31 -6.11 5.46
C ASP A 136 11.42 -7.01 6.69
N LEU A 137 11.27 -6.44 7.88
CA LEU A 137 11.15 -7.15 9.16
C LEU A 137 9.70 -7.45 9.56
N ASP A 138 8.73 -7.18 8.68
CA ASP A 138 7.29 -7.39 8.88
C ASP A 138 6.77 -7.02 10.29
N PHE A 139 7.10 -5.84 10.81
CA PHE A 139 6.58 -5.40 12.09
C PHE A 139 6.03 -3.98 12.07
N ALA A 140 5.10 -3.72 12.97
CA ALA A 140 4.54 -2.41 13.25
C ALA A 140 4.51 -2.18 14.76
N LEU A 141 5.15 -1.10 15.18
CA LEU A 141 4.99 -0.49 16.48
C LEU A 141 3.93 0.60 16.37
N VAL A 142 2.84 0.44 17.11
CA VAL A 142 1.72 1.39 17.12
C VAL A 142 1.47 1.89 18.54
N LYS A 143 0.86 3.06 18.65
CA LYS A 143 0.34 3.63 19.91
C LYS A 143 -1.15 3.36 19.98
N VAL A 144 -1.62 2.81 21.09
CA VAL A 144 -3.05 2.57 21.30
C VAL A 144 -3.74 3.89 21.61
N ASN A 145 -4.71 4.30 20.79
CA ASN A 145 -5.52 5.49 21.03
C ASN A 145 -6.70 5.08 21.93
N LEU A 146 -6.45 5.11 23.24
CA LEU A 146 -7.38 4.62 24.23
C LEU A 146 -8.73 5.34 24.14
N ILE A 147 -9.81 4.58 24.19
CA ILE A 147 -11.14 5.13 24.46
C ILE A 147 -11.10 5.74 25.87
N ASP A 148 -11.77 6.88 26.04
CA ASP A 148 -11.86 7.58 27.31
C ASP A 148 -12.15 6.59 28.46
N GLU A 149 -11.40 6.73 29.57
CA GLU A 149 -11.47 5.91 30.78
C GLU A 149 -10.85 4.48 30.71
N PHE A 150 -10.37 4.01 29.54
CA PHE A 150 -9.71 2.70 29.48
C PHE A 150 -8.33 2.73 30.17
N ASN A 151 -8.12 1.84 31.15
CA ASN A 151 -6.86 1.73 31.89
C ASN A 151 -6.06 0.50 31.45
N LEU A 152 -4.85 0.72 30.91
CA LEU A 152 -3.93 -0.35 30.53
C LEU A 152 -3.21 -1.02 31.71
N THR A 153 -3.18 -0.39 32.89
CA THR A 153 -2.42 -0.87 34.07
C THR A 153 -2.69 -2.34 34.43
N PRO A 154 -3.94 -2.85 34.45
CA PRO A 154 -4.22 -4.25 34.78
C PRO A 154 -3.65 -5.26 33.78
N TYR A 155 -3.31 -4.81 32.57
CA TYR A 155 -2.79 -5.64 31.48
C TYR A 155 -1.26 -5.75 31.50
N GLY A 156 -0.58 -4.80 32.14
CA GLY A 156 0.88 -4.73 32.17
C GLY A 156 1.47 -4.57 30.76
N TYR A 157 2.65 -5.15 30.54
CA TYR A 157 3.32 -5.18 29.25
C TYR A 157 4.29 -6.36 29.18
N LEU A 158 4.68 -6.74 27.96
CA LEU A 158 5.76 -7.68 27.72
C LEU A 158 7.07 -6.95 27.48
N GLN A 159 8.16 -7.65 27.78
CA GLN A 159 9.52 -7.20 27.52
C GLN A 159 10.19 -8.20 26.57
N ALA A 160 10.99 -7.70 25.65
CA ALA A 160 11.78 -8.51 24.74
C ALA A 160 13.18 -8.76 25.30
N SER A 161 13.78 -9.87 24.87
CA SER A 161 15.19 -10.19 25.08
C SER A 161 16.02 -9.56 23.97
N ASP A 162 17.14 -8.95 24.32
CA ASP A 162 18.17 -8.53 23.36
C ASP A 162 19.27 -9.58 23.15
N GLN A 163 19.07 -10.79 23.67
CA GLN A 163 19.99 -11.90 23.51
C GLN A 163 19.66 -12.76 22.29
N ALA A 164 20.70 -13.26 21.64
CA ALA A 164 20.54 -14.24 20.58
C ALA A 164 19.94 -15.56 21.11
N VAL A 165 19.09 -16.16 20.30
CA VAL A 165 18.40 -17.42 20.61
C VAL A 165 19.15 -18.59 19.97
N LYS A 166 19.13 -19.76 20.61
CA LYS A 166 19.77 -20.98 20.11
C LYS A 166 18.73 -21.99 19.62
N VAL A 167 19.14 -22.84 18.69
CA VAL A 167 18.37 -24.04 18.33
C VAL A 167 18.15 -24.88 19.58
N ASN A 168 16.94 -25.43 19.71
CA ASN A 168 16.41 -26.17 20.86
C ASN A 168 16.07 -25.35 22.11
N ASP A 169 16.27 -24.03 22.13
CA ASP A 169 15.73 -23.20 23.21
C ASP A 169 14.20 -23.39 23.30
N THR A 170 13.67 -23.55 24.51
CA THR A 170 12.25 -23.76 24.72
C THR A 170 11.47 -22.45 24.60
N ALA A 171 10.33 -22.51 23.93
CA ALA A 171 9.51 -21.36 23.61
C ALA A 171 8.01 -21.69 23.70
N TYR A 172 7.20 -20.64 23.77
CA TYR A 172 5.75 -20.72 23.70
C TYR A 172 5.15 -19.47 23.04
N LEU A 173 3.91 -19.59 22.55
CA LEU A 173 3.17 -18.50 21.91
C LEU A 173 1.93 -18.16 22.73
N ILE A 174 1.56 -16.88 22.72
CA ILE A 174 0.31 -16.39 23.30
C ILE A 174 -0.40 -15.55 22.25
N GLY A 175 -1.50 -16.02 21.69
CA GLY A 175 -2.15 -15.30 20.60
C GLY A 175 -3.65 -15.54 20.47
N HIS A 176 -4.21 -14.97 19.41
CA HIS A 176 -5.61 -15.05 19.02
C HIS A 176 -5.76 -15.73 17.65
N PRO A 177 -5.42 -17.02 17.51
CA PRO A 177 -5.57 -17.76 16.26
C PRO A 177 -7.03 -17.70 15.76
N ASP A 178 -7.21 -17.44 14.48
CA ASP A 178 -8.49 -17.15 13.81
C ASP A 178 -9.36 -16.09 14.52
N GLY A 179 -8.75 -15.14 15.23
CA GLY A 179 -9.49 -14.17 16.04
C GLY A 179 -10.31 -14.82 17.16
N ARG A 180 -9.98 -16.04 17.56
CA ARG A 180 -10.60 -16.74 18.69
C ARG A 180 -10.15 -16.12 20.02
N PRO A 181 -10.80 -16.44 21.14
CA PRO A 181 -10.31 -16.08 22.47
C PRO A 181 -8.89 -16.59 22.67
N ARG A 182 -8.12 -15.91 23.51
CA ARG A 182 -6.68 -16.10 23.71
C ARG A 182 -6.33 -17.56 24.00
N ARG A 183 -5.37 -18.08 23.25
CA ARG A 183 -4.81 -19.44 23.40
C ARG A 183 -3.31 -19.37 23.64
N ILE A 184 -2.79 -20.39 24.30
CA ILE A 184 -1.36 -20.57 24.52
C ILE A 184 -0.93 -21.87 23.87
N ALA A 185 0.00 -21.80 22.93
CA ALA A 185 0.68 -22.95 22.36
C ALA A 185 1.99 -23.16 23.14
N MET A 186 2.09 -24.27 23.88
CA MET A 186 3.27 -24.61 24.69
C MET A 186 3.82 -26.00 24.43
N VAL A 187 2.98 -26.90 23.94
CA VAL A 187 3.32 -28.31 23.76
C VAL A 187 3.35 -28.67 22.29
N LYS A 188 4.16 -29.67 21.98
CA LYS A 188 4.25 -30.36 20.71
C LYS A 188 4.22 -31.87 20.97
N ASP A 189 3.45 -32.61 20.18
CA ASP A 189 3.25 -34.05 20.26
C ASP A 189 2.80 -34.51 21.66
N GLY A 190 1.85 -33.78 22.24
CA GLY A 190 1.13 -34.07 23.47
C GLY A 190 1.90 -33.90 24.76
N THR A 191 3.24 -33.81 24.73
CA THR A 191 4.06 -33.82 25.95
C THR A 191 5.32 -32.97 25.91
N SER A 192 5.90 -32.70 24.74
CA SER A 192 7.18 -32.00 24.65
C SER A 192 6.96 -30.47 24.61
N THR A 193 7.76 -29.70 25.34
CA THR A 193 7.70 -28.22 25.24
C THR A 193 8.09 -27.78 23.83
N GLY A 194 7.39 -26.79 23.29
CA GLY A 194 7.75 -26.16 22.03
C GLY A 194 9.16 -25.56 22.05
N ARG A 195 9.80 -25.52 20.89
CA ARG A 195 11.21 -25.17 20.74
C ARG A 195 11.49 -24.40 19.46
N ILE A 196 12.63 -23.72 19.49
CA ILE A 196 13.27 -23.18 18.30
C ILE A 196 13.92 -24.32 17.52
N THR A 197 13.59 -24.42 16.24
CA THR A 197 14.03 -25.49 15.34
C THR A 197 15.13 -25.01 14.39
N THR A 198 15.18 -23.72 14.09
CA THR A 198 16.30 -23.07 13.39
C THR A 198 16.43 -21.62 13.83
N THR A 199 17.64 -21.09 13.77
CA THR A 199 17.95 -19.67 14.07
C THR A 199 18.39 -18.90 12.84
N ASN A 200 18.41 -19.54 11.67
CA ASN A 200 18.74 -18.90 10.41
C ASN A 200 17.91 -19.55 9.30
N TYR A 201 16.81 -18.90 8.94
CA TYR A 201 15.96 -19.31 7.84
C TYR A 201 15.58 -18.11 6.99
N THR A 202 15.99 -18.17 5.73
CA THR A 202 15.66 -17.19 4.71
C THR A 202 15.14 -17.94 3.51
N GLU A 203 13.96 -17.58 3.03
CA GLU A 203 13.37 -18.24 1.87
C GLU A 203 14.18 -17.96 0.60
N THR A 204 14.38 -18.99 -0.21
CA THR A 204 15.17 -18.88 -1.45
C THR A 204 14.47 -18.08 -2.55
N LYS A 205 13.16 -17.85 -2.43
CA LYS A 205 12.35 -16.99 -3.30
C LYS A 205 11.47 -16.08 -2.45
N PRO A 206 11.24 -14.82 -2.83
CA PRO A 206 10.29 -13.96 -2.13
C PRO A 206 8.89 -14.58 -2.15
N SER A 207 8.34 -14.91 -0.98
CA SER A 207 6.94 -15.26 -0.79
C SER A 207 6.21 -14.14 -0.04
N LEU A 208 4.94 -14.38 0.29
CA LEU A 208 4.15 -13.53 1.20
C LEU A 208 4.77 -13.43 2.61
N CYS A 209 5.71 -14.30 2.95
CA CYS A 209 6.45 -14.31 4.23
C CYS A 209 7.77 -13.54 4.21
N LEU A 210 8.06 -12.85 3.10
CA LEU A 210 9.24 -12.02 2.86
C LEU A 210 10.59 -12.74 2.90
N ASN A 211 11.56 -12.15 2.21
CA ASN A 211 12.93 -12.67 2.13
C ASN A 211 13.78 -12.15 3.30
N VAL A 212 13.47 -12.61 4.52
CA VAL A 212 14.13 -12.18 5.76
C VAL A 212 14.56 -13.38 6.61
N ASP A 213 15.70 -13.24 7.27
CA ASP A 213 16.27 -14.20 8.22
C ASP A 213 15.44 -14.29 9.51
N ARG A 214 14.90 -15.48 9.77
CA ARG A 214 13.90 -15.75 10.83
C ARG A 214 14.33 -16.87 11.78
N LEU A 215 13.64 -16.92 12.93
CA LEU A 215 13.59 -18.11 13.77
C LEU A 215 12.52 -19.06 13.22
N GLY A 216 12.82 -20.35 13.15
CA GLY A 216 11.80 -21.39 13.01
C GLY A 216 11.40 -21.94 14.37
N HIS A 217 10.13 -22.30 14.53
CA HIS A 217 9.58 -22.96 15.71
C HIS A 217 8.55 -24.02 15.33
N ASN A 218 8.29 -24.94 16.26
CA ASN A 218 7.36 -26.06 16.08
C ASN A 218 6.01 -25.89 16.79
N LEU A 219 5.71 -24.69 17.28
CA LEU A 219 4.44 -24.37 17.95
C LEU A 219 3.32 -24.09 16.94
N ASP A 220 2.11 -24.51 17.28
CA ASP A 220 0.93 -24.33 16.44
C ASP A 220 0.49 -22.87 16.32
N THR A 221 0.15 -22.47 15.10
CA THR A 221 -0.46 -21.20 14.75
C THR A 221 -1.55 -21.41 13.71
N GLU A 222 -2.42 -20.42 13.56
CA GLU A 222 -3.51 -20.41 12.58
C GLU A 222 -3.81 -18.96 12.24
N LYS A 223 -4.28 -18.71 11.01
CA LYS A 223 -4.63 -17.40 10.45
C LYS A 223 -5.01 -16.38 11.52
N GLY A 224 -4.33 -15.25 11.58
CA GLY A 224 -4.56 -14.23 12.62
C GLY A 224 -3.69 -14.41 13.87
N SER A 225 -2.81 -15.42 13.86
CA SER A 225 -1.66 -15.48 14.74
C SER A 225 -0.57 -14.50 14.34
N SER A 226 -0.64 -13.90 13.15
CA SER A 226 0.20 -12.77 12.74
C SER A 226 0.28 -11.70 13.84
N GLY A 227 1.51 -11.43 14.29
CA GLY A 227 1.86 -10.48 15.34
C GLY A 227 1.95 -11.11 16.74
N THR A 228 1.78 -12.42 16.84
CA THR A 228 1.88 -13.17 18.11
C THR A 228 3.31 -13.11 18.67
N PRO A 229 3.49 -12.78 19.96
CA PRO A 229 4.80 -12.84 20.60
C PRO A 229 5.22 -14.31 20.80
N LEU A 230 6.41 -14.66 20.30
CA LEU A 230 7.12 -15.89 20.64
C LEU A 230 7.98 -15.62 21.87
N LEU A 231 7.70 -16.29 22.98
CA LEU A 231 8.35 -16.06 24.27
C LEU A 231 9.25 -17.24 24.66
N SER A 232 10.39 -16.94 25.27
CA SER A 232 11.24 -17.93 25.92
C SER A 232 10.49 -18.56 27.11
N ALA A 233 10.39 -19.89 27.14
CA ALA A 233 9.68 -20.60 28.20
C ALA A 233 10.35 -20.48 29.58
N THR A 234 11.64 -20.13 29.62
CA THR A 234 12.40 -19.97 30.86
C THR A 234 12.35 -18.55 31.40
N THR A 235 12.43 -17.53 30.53
CA THR A 235 12.54 -16.13 30.95
C THR A 235 11.22 -15.35 30.82
N ASN A 236 10.24 -15.86 30.06
CA ASN A 236 9.03 -15.15 29.66
C ASN A 236 9.30 -13.83 28.91
N LEU A 237 10.49 -13.68 28.32
CA LEU A 237 10.83 -12.57 27.44
C LEU A 237 10.48 -12.92 26.00
N VAL A 238 10.01 -11.92 25.25
CA VAL A 238 9.74 -12.07 23.82
C VAL A 238 11.07 -12.22 23.07
N ILE A 239 11.19 -13.28 22.30
CA ILE A 239 12.38 -13.64 21.52
C ILE A 239 12.14 -13.58 20.00
N GLY A 240 10.87 -13.62 19.57
CA GLY A 240 10.48 -13.38 18.20
C GLY A 240 9.06 -12.85 18.04
N LEU A 241 8.75 -12.33 16.86
CA LEU A 241 7.42 -11.93 16.42
C LEU A 241 6.94 -12.87 15.33
N HIS A 242 5.94 -13.71 15.62
CA HIS A 242 5.40 -14.64 14.63
C HIS A 242 4.85 -13.88 13.42
N ASN A 243 5.27 -14.27 12.22
CA ASN A 243 4.95 -13.55 10.99
C ASN A 243 4.55 -14.46 9.82
N CYS A 244 4.74 -15.78 9.93
CA CYS A 244 4.51 -16.71 8.84
C CYS A 244 4.45 -18.16 9.33
N GLY A 245 3.69 -19.01 8.62
CA GLY A 245 3.70 -20.47 8.77
C GLY A 245 3.55 -21.21 7.46
N GLU A 246 4.21 -22.36 7.33
CA GLU A 246 3.99 -23.32 6.25
C GLU A 246 4.12 -24.76 6.76
N CYS A 247 3.05 -25.55 6.67
CA CYS A 247 3.10 -27.01 6.87
C CYS A 247 3.37 -27.73 5.56
N ASN A 248 4.55 -27.53 4.97
CA ASN A 248 4.99 -28.36 3.85
C ASN A 248 6.14 -29.29 4.29
N ALA A 249 6.31 -30.40 3.56
CA ALA A 249 7.33 -31.40 3.87
C ALA A 249 8.77 -30.84 3.82
N ALA A 250 8.99 -29.76 3.08
CA ALA A 250 10.30 -29.11 2.97
C ALA A 250 10.63 -28.21 4.17
N THR A 251 9.62 -27.66 4.84
CA THR A 251 9.77 -26.78 6.02
C THR A 251 9.65 -27.54 7.35
N THR A 252 9.11 -28.76 7.35
CA THR A 252 8.93 -29.55 8.59
C THR A 252 10.24 -29.82 9.33
N ALA A 253 11.36 -29.91 8.60
CA ALA A 253 12.70 -30.08 9.17
C ALA A 253 13.21 -28.84 9.94
N TYR A 254 12.67 -27.65 9.65
CA TYR A 254 13.11 -26.36 10.18
C TYR A 254 12.10 -25.73 11.15
N GLY A 255 11.03 -26.46 11.50
CA GLY A 255 9.85 -25.90 12.16
C GLY A 255 8.91 -25.30 11.13
N ALA A 256 7.64 -25.59 11.28
CA ALA A 256 6.65 -25.22 10.28
C ALA A 256 6.09 -23.81 10.46
N ASN A 257 6.56 -23.09 11.48
CA ASN A 257 6.14 -21.72 11.77
C ASN A 257 7.36 -20.85 12.05
N TYR A 258 7.28 -19.57 11.71
CA TYR A 258 8.41 -18.65 11.71
C TYR A 258 8.11 -17.36 12.47
N ALA A 259 9.18 -16.79 13.03
CA ALA A 259 9.13 -15.52 13.73
C ALA A 259 10.33 -14.63 13.38
N ILE A 260 10.07 -13.35 13.19
CA ILE A 260 11.11 -12.32 13.05
C ILE A 260 11.85 -12.20 14.39
N LYS A 261 13.18 -12.13 14.33
CA LYS A 261 14.03 -12.05 15.52
C LYS A 261 13.78 -10.73 16.25
N MET A 262 13.48 -10.79 17.55
CA MET A 262 13.31 -9.56 18.33
C MET A 262 14.60 -8.74 18.41
N THR A 263 15.78 -9.35 18.29
CA THR A 263 17.06 -8.61 18.24
C THR A 263 17.14 -7.65 17.05
N TYR A 264 16.62 -8.04 15.88
CA TYR A 264 16.58 -7.16 14.70
C TYR A 264 15.61 -6.00 14.91
N ILE A 265 14.41 -6.30 15.41
CA ILE A 265 13.39 -5.27 15.72
C ILE A 265 13.90 -4.29 16.79
N ILE A 266 14.48 -4.80 17.88
CA ILE A 266 15.03 -3.97 18.97
C ILE A 266 16.15 -3.06 18.45
N ASN A 267 17.08 -3.58 17.66
CA ASN A 267 18.18 -2.77 17.12
C ASN A 267 17.63 -1.66 16.23
N LEU A 268 16.71 -1.98 15.31
CA LEU A 268 16.11 -0.99 14.44
C LEU A 268 15.33 0.08 15.23
N LEU A 269 14.58 -0.31 16.27
CA LEU A 269 13.87 0.64 17.13
C LEU A 269 14.82 1.52 17.97
N ARG A 270 15.96 0.98 18.44
CA ARG A 270 17.01 1.75 19.13
C ARG A 270 17.67 2.75 18.19
N GLU A 271 18.02 2.32 16.99
CA GLU A 271 18.61 3.15 15.94
C GLU A 271 17.69 4.30 15.53
N ASN A 272 16.37 4.06 15.51
CA ASN A 272 15.37 5.07 15.21
C ASN A 272 14.86 5.84 16.45
N ASN A 273 15.41 5.58 17.64
CA ASN A 273 15.01 6.21 18.91
C ASN A 273 13.50 6.18 19.20
N VAL A 274 12.85 5.07 18.82
CA VAL A 274 11.41 4.82 19.01
C VAL A 274 11.15 3.58 19.87
N LEU A 275 12.20 2.98 20.43
CA LEU A 275 12.06 1.86 21.37
C LEU A 275 11.29 2.31 22.61
N PRO A 276 10.13 1.71 22.94
CA PRO A 276 9.36 2.11 24.10
C PRO A 276 10.14 1.92 25.40
N LYS A 277 9.85 2.74 26.40
CA LYS A 277 10.43 2.58 27.73
C LYS A 277 10.09 1.20 28.31
N ASP A 278 11.04 0.62 29.03
CA ASP A 278 10.93 -0.70 29.67
C ASP A 278 10.65 -1.85 28.69
N ALA A 279 10.77 -1.64 27.38
CA ALA A 279 10.48 -2.65 26.36
C ALA A 279 11.49 -3.80 26.32
N VAL A 280 12.73 -3.59 26.76
CA VAL A 280 13.80 -4.59 26.69
C VAL A 280 14.35 -4.88 28.08
N LYS A 281 14.50 -6.16 28.40
CA LYS A 281 15.17 -6.61 29.63
C LYS A 281 16.50 -7.26 29.27
N SER A 282 17.60 -6.56 29.54
CA SER A 282 18.94 -7.11 29.35
C SER A 282 19.24 -8.10 30.50
N THR A 283 19.62 -9.34 30.17
CA THR A 283 19.90 -10.40 31.16
C THR A 283 21.40 -10.57 31.47
N GLY A 284 22.22 -9.55 31.22
CA GLY A 284 23.69 -9.52 31.47
C GLY A 284 24.50 -10.22 30.38
N THR A 285 25.74 -9.82 30.01
CA THR A 285 26.66 -8.75 30.40
C THR A 285 27.40 -8.39 29.11
N LEU A 286 27.21 -7.20 28.53
CA LEU A 286 28.04 -6.77 27.41
C LEU A 286 29.44 -6.48 27.95
N THR A 287 30.36 -7.43 27.77
CA THR A 287 31.79 -7.13 27.86
C THR A 287 32.15 -6.47 26.52
N PRO A 288 32.66 -5.23 26.49
CA PRO A 288 33.04 -4.60 25.24
C PRO A 288 34.37 -5.21 24.77
N THR A 289 34.29 -6.20 23.87
CA THR A 289 35.41 -6.70 23.06
C THR A 289 34.75 -7.27 21.81
N THR A 290 34.92 -6.74 20.60
CA THR A 290 36.19 -6.53 19.91
C THR A 290 35.95 -5.50 18.81
N THR A 291 36.83 -4.49 18.74
CA THR A 291 36.97 -3.56 17.62
C THR A 291 37.23 -4.36 16.34
N ILE A 292 36.37 -4.22 15.32
CA ILE A 292 36.73 -4.65 13.97
C ILE A 292 37.78 -3.67 13.46
N THR A 293 39.04 -4.06 13.58
CA THR A 293 40.15 -3.54 12.77
C THR A 293 39.88 -3.92 11.31
N SER A 294 39.55 -2.93 10.50
CA SER A 294 39.63 -3.04 9.04
C SER A 294 41.08 -2.88 8.61
N THR A 295 41.70 -3.98 8.20
CA THR A 295 42.96 -3.97 7.47
C THR A 295 42.69 -3.53 6.02
N PRO A 296 43.30 -2.45 5.51
CA PRO A 296 43.21 -2.09 4.09
C PRO A 296 44.12 -3.00 3.24
N PRO A 297 43.77 -3.29 1.98
CA PRO A 297 44.59 -4.13 1.11
C PRO A 297 45.86 -3.41 0.65
N THR A 298 46.91 -4.22 0.58
CA THR A 298 48.28 -3.94 0.13
C THR A 298 48.34 -3.26 -1.24
N THR A 299 49.01 -2.11 -1.32
CA THR A 299 49.62 -1.62 -2.56
C THR A 299 51.09 -1.25 -2.31
N THR A 300 51.96 -1.87 -3.11
CA THR A 300 53.42 -1.75 -3.12
C THR A 300 53.88 -0.40 -3.71
N PRO A 301 55.04 0.17 -3.31
CA PRO A 301 55.32 1.61 -3.42
C PRO A 301 56.24 2.01 -4.58
N SER A 302 56.17 3.28 -4.99
CA SER A 302 57.29 4.03 -5.61
C SER A 302 56.98 5.55 -5.68
N PRO A 303 57.96 6.47 -5.83
CA PRO A 303 58.56 7.16 -4.70
C PRO A 303 58.32 8.68 -4.67
N ALA A 304 58.62 9.22 -3.48
CA ALA A 304 58.62 10.60 -3.00
C ALA A 304 58.98 11.70 -4.01
N THR A 305 58.34 12.87 -3.87
CA THR A 305 59.03 14.18 -3.93
C THR A 305 58.26 15.27 -3.15
N THR A 306 58.95 15.79 -2.12
CA THR A 306 58.91 17.14 -1.49
C THR A 306 57.65 17.74 -0.87
N THR A 307 57.74 17.90 0.45
CA THR A 307 57.17 18.95 1.30
C THR A 307 57.56 20.36 0.81
N PRO A 308 56.75 21.40 1.12
CA PRO A 308 57.26 22.39 2.06
C PRO A 308 56.27 22.78 3.16
N THR A 309 56.89 23.28 4.21
CA THR A 309 56.43 23.50 5.58
C THR A 309 55.75 24.85 5.77
N THR A 310 54.88 24.92 6.80
CA THR A 310 54.51 26.09 7.62
C THR A 310 53.72 27.25 6.98
N THR A 311 52.56 27.57 7.56
CA THR A 311 52.36 28.76 8.42
C THR A 311 50.96 28.74 9.05
N THR A 312 50.91 28.76 10.38
CA THR A 312 49.72 29.04 11.20
C THR A 312 49.74 30.50 11.64
N VAL A 313 48.72 31.34 11.33
CA VAL A 313 48.03 32.32 12.22
C VAL A 313 46.71 32.80 11.50
N PRO A 314 45.79 33.60 12.09
CA PRO A 314 44.46 33.18 12.51
C PRO A 314 43.29 33.85 11.73
N SER A 315 42.08 33.34 12.01
CA SER A 315 40.73 33.92 11.81
C SER A 315 40.64 35.36 11.31
N THR A 316 40.08 35.57 10.11
CA THR A 316 38.88 36.40 9.84
C THR A 316 38.61 36.48 8.32
N ALA A 317 37.58 35.78 7.84
CA ALA A 317 36.93 36.08 6.58
C ALA A 317 35.42 35.84 6.75
N ALA A 318 34.64 36.89 6.48
CA ALA A 318 33.19 36.92 6.58
C ALA A 318 32.53 35.81 5.74
N PRO A 319 31.38 35.25 6.18
CA PRO A 319 30.73 34.17 5.47
C PRO A 319 30.13 34.71 4.17
N VAL A 320 30.53 34.10 3.05
CA VAL A 320 29.81 34.22 1.77
C VAL A 320 28.36 33.77 2.03
N PRO A 321 27.33 34.52 1.59
CA PRO A 321 25.95 34.15 1.90
C PRO A 321 25.63 32.80 1.23
N SER A 322 25.47 31.76 2.04
CA SER A 322 24.96 30.49 1.55
C SER A 322 23.54 30.71 1.04
N LYS A 323 23.28 30.29 -0.21
CA LYS A 323 21.92 30.27 -0.78
C LYS A 323 21.00 29.26 -0.10
N CYS A 324 21.51 28.52 0.88
CA CYS A 324 20.72 27.69 1.77
C CYS A 324 20.74 28.30 3.17
N SER A 325 19.70 28.00 3.95
CA SER A 325 19.66 28.19 5.38
C SER A 325 20.86 27.51 6.06
N PRO A 326 21.16 27.85 7.33
CA PRO A 326 22.06 27.04 8.14
C PRO A 326 21.64 25.57 8.10
N ILE A 327 22.63 24.68 8.05
CA ILE A 327 22.39 23.23 8.02
C ILE A 327 21.83 22.81 9.38
N GLU A 328 20.66 22.20 9.34
CA GLU A 328 20.00 21.58 10.48
C GLU A 328 20.53 20.16 10.66
N ASP A 329 21.02 19.87 11.85
CA ASP A 329 21.44 18.53 12.23
C ASP A 329 20.25 17.66 12.64
N ASN A 330 20.34 16.38 12.30
CA ASN A 330 19.38 15.32 12.61
C ASN A 330 17.97 15.57 12.06
N ALA A 331 17.88 16.28 10.94
CA ALA A 331 16.63 16.66 10.33
C ALA A 331 16.51 16.03 8.95
N ASP A 332 15.68 14.99 8.84
CA ASP A 332 15.18 14.49 7.56
C ASP A 332 13.84 15.14 7.26
N TYR A 333 13.55 15.32 5.98
CA TYR A 333 12.26 15.78 5.49
C TYR A 333 11.71 14.70 4.59
N ALA A 334 10.86 13.82 5.12
CA ALA A 334 10.48 12.59 4.43
C ALA A 334 9.75 12.88 3.11
N GLY A 335 10.20 12.22 2.04
CA GLY A 335 9.63 12.27 0.70
C GLY A 335 10.05 13.48 -0.15
N PHE A 336 9.39 13.62 -1.30
CA PHE A 336 9.56 14.72 -2.27
C PHE A 336 10.93 14.82 -2.95
N ASP A 337 11.72 13.74 -2.96
CA ASP A 337 12.99 13.64 -3.67
C ASP A 337 12.80 13.82 -5.19
N VAL A 338 13.46 14.82 -5.76
CA VAL A 338 13.51 15.07 -7.21
C VAL A 338 14.75 14.52 -7.88
N ALA A 339 15.82 14.34 -7.12
CA ALA A 339 17.08 13.77 -7.56
C ALA A 339 17.91 13.36 -6.35
N SER A 340 18.93 12.54 -6.57
CA SER A 340 19.99 12.33 -5.59
C SER A 340 21.36 12.49 -6.22
N THR A 341 22.32 12.95 -5.42
CA THR A 341 23.73 13.08 -5.82
C THR A 341 24.61 12.55 -4.69
N SER A 342 25.82 12.06 -5.02
CA SER A 342 26.76 11.60 -3.99
C SER A 342 27.73 12.72 -3.60
N ARG A 343 27.80 13.00 -2.29
CA ARG A 343 28.70 13.98 -1.68
C ARG A 343 29.18 13.51 -0.32
N VAL A 344 30.46 13.69 -0.03
CA VAL A 344 31.05 13.31 1.25
C VAL A 344 30.65 14.27 2.37
N ASN A 345 30.36 15.55 2.06
CA ASN A 345 29.95 16.55 3.05
C ASN A 345 28.57 17.13 2.72
N ALA A 346 27.73 17.31 3.75
CA ALA A 346 26.40 17.92 3.60
C ALA A 346 26.43 19.37 3.07
N ALA A 347 27.52 20.11 3.29
CA ALA A 347 27.68 21.47 2.80
C ALA A 347 27.69 21.55 1.26
N ASP A 348 28.12 20.48 0.60
CA ASP A 348 28.22 20.43 -0.87
C ASP A 348 26.83 20.26 -1.52
N CYS A 349 25.86 19.70 -0.79
CA CYS A 349 24.49 19.47 -1.28
C CYS A 349 23.72 20.76 -1.61
N CYS A 350 24.11 21.89 -1.02
CA CYS A 350 23.45 23.17 -1.29
C CYS A 350 23.66 23.61 -2.74
N ALA A 351 24.85 23.39 -3.30
CA ALA A 351 25.16 23.70 -4.68
C ALA A 351 24.41 22.76 -5.64
N ASP A 352 24.32 21.47 -5.28
CA ASP A 352 23.60 20.47 -6.05
C ASP A 352 22.09 20.79 -6.11
N CYS A 353 21.49 21.15 -4.98
CA CYS A 353 20.07 21.56 -4.96
C CYS A 353 19.85 22.84 -5.78
N ASN A 354 20.73 23.85 -5.68
CA ASN A 354 20.59 25.07 -6.48
C ASN A 354 20.73 24.83 -8.00
N GLY A 355 21.38 23.74 -8.42
CA GLY A 355 21.56 23.37 -9.83
C GLY A 355 20.43 22.53 -10.43
N ILE A 356 19.52 21.98 -9.61
CA ILE A 356 18.44 21.09 -10.06
C ILE A 356 17.11 21.86 -10.13
N PRO A 357 16.52 22.02 -11.34
CA PRO A 357 15.22 22.67 -11.50
C PRO A 357 14.16 22.05 -10.58
N GLY A 358 13.55 22.89 -9.74
CA GLY A 358 12.51 22.47 -8.81
C GLY A 358 12.99 22.00 -7.44
N CYS A 359 14.30 21.89 -7.17
CA CYS A 359 14.80 21.61 -5.83
C CYS A 359 14.66 22.84 -4.92
N LYS A 360 14.15 22.63 -3.70
CA LYS A 360 13.91 23.67 -2.68
C LYS A 360 14.64 23.38 -1.36
N LEU A 361 15.03 22.15 -1.10
CA LEU A 361 15.86 21.76 0.04
C LEU A 361 16.65 20.50 -0.31
N PHE A 362 17.72 20.24 0.44
CA PHE A 362 18.37 18.94 0.41
C PHE A 362 18.32 18.30 1.79
N VAL A 363 18.42 16.98 1.79
CA VAL A 363 18.70 16.16 2.95
C VAL A 363 19.92 15.31 2.63
N TRP A 364 20.97 15.38 3.42
CA TRP A 364 22.18 14.59 3.27
C TRP A 364 22.17 13.43 4.27
N SER A 365 22.43 12.21 3.81
CA SER A 365 22.56 11.03 4.67
C SER A 365 23.83 10.23 4.34
N TYR A 366 24.23 9.33 5.24
CA TYR A 366 25.41 8.45 5.07
C TYR A 366 25.23 7.35 4.02
N PHE A 367 24.07 7.29 3.35
CA PHE A 367 23.80 6.31 2.31
C PHE A 367 24.90 6.36 1.23
N ASN A 368 25.46 5.20 0.86
CA ASN A 368 26.56 5.05 -0.09
C ASN A 368 27.81 5.92 0.19
N GLY A 369 28.14 6.19 1.46
CA GLY A 369 29.30 7.02 1.83
C GLY A 369 29.02 8.53 1.78
N GLY A 370 27.76 8.92 1.58
CA GLY A 370 27.30 10.30 1.53
C GLY A 370 26.42 10.56 0.32
N THR A 371 25.12 10.76 0.55
CA THR A 371 24.12 11.03 -0.49
C THR A 371 23.31 12.27 -0.14
N CYS A 372 23.26 13.24 -1.06
CA CYS A 372 22.33 14.36 -1.04
C CYS A 372 21.03 13.97 -1.73
N TRP A 373 19.96 13.95 -0.98
CA TRP A 373 18.59 13.75 -1.41
C TRP A 373 17.96 15.13 -1.64
N LEU A 374 17.89 15.51 -2.92
CA LEU A 374 17.45 16.83 -3.38
C LEU A 374 15.93 16.82 -3.49
N LYS A 375 15.22 17.75 -2.85
CA LYS A 375 13.77 17.68 -2.66
C LYS A 375 13.06 18.89 -3.22
N SER A 376 11.88 18.68 -3.79
CA SER A 376 11.06 19.74 -4.40
C SER A 376 10.23 20.58 -3.42
N GLN A 377 10.05 20.08 -2.20
CA GLN A 377 9.28 20.75 -1.15
C GLN A 377 9.62 20.16 0.21
N VAL A 378 9.48 20.98 1.25
CA VAL A 378 9.73 20.58 2.63
C VAL A 378 8.69 19.54 3.03
N GLY A 379 9.13 18.30 3.23
CA GLY A 379 8.28 17.19 3.66
C GLY A 379 7.96 17.22 5.15
N ILE A 380 7.37 16.14 5.67
CA ILE A 380 7.21 16.01 7.12
C ILE A 380 8.60 15.93 7.73
N LYS A 381 8.92 16.87 8.62
CA LYS A 381 10.19 16.87 9.34
C LYS A 381 10.22 15.65 10.27
N VAL A 382 11.10 14.72 9.97
CA VAL A 382 11.39 13.54 10.79
C VAL A 382 12.75 13.75 11.41
N THR A 383 12.86 13.52 12.71
CA THR A 383 14.16 13.58 13.38
C THR A 383 14.92 12.29 13.04
N SER A 384 15.98 12.40 12.24
CA SER A 384 16.80 11.27 11.80
C SER A 384 18.27 11.55 12.12
N VAL A 385 18.83 10.82 13.09
CA VAL A 385 20.17 11.11 13.61
C VAL A 385 21.24 10.89 12.53
N GLY A 386 22.16 11.86 12.40
CA GLY A 386 23.23 11.85 11.40
C GLY A 386 22.82 12.39 10.03
N VAL A 387 21.53 12.65 9.81
CA VAL A 387 21.01 13.27 8.61
C VAL A 387 21.09 14.79 8.73
N LYS A 388 21.53 15.48 7.69
CA LYS A 388 21.75 16.94 7.70
C LYS A 388 20.93 17.59 6.59
N SER A 389 20.17 18.64 6.86
CA SER A 389 19.34 19.28 5.83
C SER A 389 19.42 20.78 5.84
N ALA A 390 19.18 21.40 4.68
CA ALA A 390 19.03 22.85 4.58
C ALA A 390 18.10 23.22 3.43
N VAL A 391 17.40 24.33 3.58
CA VAL A 391 16.42 24.85 2.63
C VAL A 391 17.05 25.97 1.82
N LEU A 392 16.80 26.04 0.50
CA LEU A 392 17.26 27.14 -0.34
C LEU A 392 16.55 28.45 0.04
N THR A 393 17.31 29.44 0.49
CA THR A 393 16.86 30.80 0.81
C THR A 393 16.82 31.63 -0.47
N SER A 394 15.67 31.69 -1.15
CA SER A 394 15.42 32.75 -2.14
C SER A 394 14.96 34.03 -1.41
N PRO A 395 15.37 35.24 -1.87
CA PRO A 395 14.98 36.49 -1.22
C PRO A 395 13.46 36.69 -1.30
N VAL A 396 12.87 36.93 -0.13
CA VAL A 396 11.43 37.11 0.07
C VAL A 396 10.97 38.42 -0.59
N THR A 397 10.15 38.33 -1.63
CA THR A 397 9.19 39.40 -1.97
C THR A 397 7.86 39.07 -1.34
N THR A 398 7.48 39.89 -0.37
CA THR A 398 6.23 39.85 0.38
C THR A 398 5.01 40.01 -0.54
N SER A 399 4.09 39.04 -0.50
CA SER A 399 2.69 39.22 -0.91
C SER A 399 1.75 38.72 0.21
N PRO A 400 0.53 39.27 0.33
CA PRO A 400 -0.33 39.16 1.53
C PRO A 400 -0.94 37.76 1.72
N PRO A 401 -1.54 37.46 2.90
CA PRO A 401 -1.83 36.09 3.32
C PRO A 401 -2.91 35.41 2.46
N PRO A 402 -2.86 34.08 2.28
CA PRO A 402 -3.83 33.36 1.46
C PRO A 402 -5.20 33.30 2.14
N PRO A 403 -6.31 33.39 1.38
CA PRO A 403 -7.64 33.16 1.91
C PRO A 403 -7.87 31.67 2.20
N THR A 404 -8.78 31.43 3.14
CA THR A 404 -9.30 30.16 3.69
C THR A 404 -9.48 29.03 2.64
N PRO A 405 -9.17 27.76 2.97
CA PRO A 405 -9.25 26.66 2.00
C PRO A 405 -10.70 26.41 1.55
N SER A 406 -10.89 26.39 0.23
CA SER A 406 -12.13 25.95 -0.42
C SER A 406 -12.24 24.40 -0.42
N PRO A 407 -13.46 23.83 -0.47
CA PRO A 407 -13.72 22.39 -0.30
C PRO A 407 -13.11 21.55 -1.44
N SER A 408 -12.61 20.36 -1.10
CA SER A 408 -11.99 19.41 -2.04
C SER A 408 -12.98 18.92 -3.11
N LEU A 409 -12.57 18.94 -4.39
CA LEU A 409 -13.40 18.46 -5.51
C LEU A 409 -13.61 16.93 -5.50
N CYS A 410 -12.69 16.11 -4.98
CA CYS A 410 -12.82 14.65 -5.00
C CYS A 410 -13.74 14.12 -3.88
N LEU A 411 -14.53 13.08 -4.19
CA LEU A 411 -15.36 12.39 -3.21
C LEU A 411 -14.50 11.54 -2.24
N PRO A 412 -15.04 11.14 -1.08
CA PRO A 412 -14.31 10.34 -0.10
C PRO A 412 -13.80 9.02 -0.67
N ALA A 413 -12.63 8.60 -0.21
CA ALA A 413 -11.98 7.37 -0.62
C ALA A 413 -12.71 6.12 -0.12
N GLU A 414 -12.95 5.16 -1.01
CA GLU A 414 -13.27 3.78 -0.64
C GLU A 414 -11.97 2.97 -0.53
N ALA A 415 -11.69 2.43 0.65
CA ALA A 415 -10.48 1.65 0.90
C ALA A 415 -10.69 0.14 0.63
N ASN A 416 -9.61 -0.53 0.27
CA ASN A 416 -9.46 -1.99 0.09
C ASN A 416 -10.24 -2.61 -1.06
N TYR A 417 -10.54 -1.80 -2.07
CA TYR A 417 -11.17 -2.26 -3.28
C TYR A 417 -10.40 -1.78 -4.49
N ASP A 418 -10.14 -2.73 -5.38
CA ASP A 418 -9.87 -2.44 -6.78
C ASP A 418 -11.19 -2.52 -7.53
N PHE A 419 -11.29 -1.75 -8.60
CA PHE A 419 -12.45 -1.78 -9.47
C PHE A 419 -11.95 -2.14 -10.87
N PRO A 420 -11.86 -3.42 -11.24
CA PRO A 420 -11.19 -3.84 -12.47
C PRO A 420 -11.82 -3.24 -13.73
N GLY A 421 -10.95 -2.95 -14.71
CA GLY A 421 -11.35 -2.43 -16.02
C GLY A 421 -11.50 -0.91 -16.04
N ASN A 422 -11.73 -0.34 -17.23
CA ASN A 422 -11.76 1.12 -17.45
C ASN A 422 -10.47 1.86 -17.10
N ASP A 423 -9.34 1.17 -16.88
CA ASP A 423 -8.02 1.78 -16.73
C ASP A 423 -7.58 2.44 -18.03
N ILE A 424 -7.37 3.75 -17.97
CA ILE A 424 -6.98 4.57 -19.12
C ILE A 424 -5.51 4.98 -19.06
N SER A 425 -4.92 4.98 -17.87
CA SER A 425 -3.51 5.23 -17.65
C SER A 425 -3.14 4.81 -16.23
N TYR A 426 -1.86 4.79 -15.93
CA TYR A 426 -1.40 4.67 -14.56
C TYR A 426 -0.18 5.55 -14.35
N VAL A 427 -0.02 6.05 -13.14
CA VAL A 427 1.16 6.82 -12.74
C VAL A 427 1.74 6.17 -11.51
N SER A 428 2.94 5.59 -11.65
CA SER A 428 3.69 4.99 -10.55
C SER A 428 4.36 6.05 -9.67
N SER A 429 4.82 5.63 -8.50
CA SER A 429 5.47 6.47 -7.48
C SER A 429 4.67 7.71 -7.07
N ARG A 430 3.34 7.59 -7.00
CA ARG A 430 2.42 8.63 -6.54
C ARG A 430 1.76 8.22 -5.23
N GLN A 431 1.45 9.16 -4.34
CA GLN A 431 0.66 8.87 -3.13
C GLN A 431 -0.83 9.00 -3.45
N PHE A 432 -1.70 8.30 -2.69
CA PHE A 432 -3.15 8.34 -2.91
C PHE A 432 -3.72 9.77 -2.98
N LYS A 433 -3.27 10.66 -2.08
CA LYS A 433 -3.71 12.07 -2.05
C LYS A 433 -3.38 12.84 -3.33
N ASP A 434 -2.36 12.41 -4.06
CA ASP A 434 -1.92 13.02 -5.32
C ASP A 434 -2.70 12.43 -6.50
N CYS A 435 -3.30 11.23 -6.36
CA CYS A 435 -4.08 10.61 -7.41
C CYS A 435 -5.33 11.41 -7.78
N CYS A 436 -5.93 12.14 -6.82
CA CYS A 436 -7.01 13.08 -7.11
C CYS A 436 -6.54 14.14 -8.12
N ALA A 437 -5.43 14.82 -7.83
CA ALA A 437 -4.89 15.86 -8.71
C ALA A 437 -4.44 15.29 -10.06
N VAL A 438 -3.80 14.12 -10.05
CA VAL A 438 -3.37 13.43 -11.26
C VAL A 438 -4.57 13.03 -12.11
N CYS A 439 -5.61 12.46 -11.52
CA CYS A 439 -6.84 12.11 -12.21
C CYS A 439 -7.56 13.38 -12.70
N THR A 440 -7.68 14.44 -11.89
CA THR A 440 -8.31 15.70 -12.31
C THR A 440 -7.56 16.40 -13.45
N ASN A 441 -6.26 16.13 -13.61
CA ASN A 441 -5.43 16.66 -14.70
C ASN A 441 -5.20 15.63 -15.83
N THR A 442 -5.71 14.41 -15.69
CA THR A 442 -5.58 13.36 -16.71
C THR A 442 -6.85 13.33 -17.54
N PRO A 443 -6.75 13.65 -18.84
CA PRO A 443 -7.91 13.70 -19.73
C PRO A 443 -8.67 12.39 -19.69
N GLY A 444 -9.99 12.45 -19.50
CA GLY A 444 -10.84 11.28 -19.46
C GLY A 444 -10.81 10.49 -18.16
N CYS A 445 -10.10 10.93 -17.11
CA CYS A 445 -10.12 10.28 -15.80
C CYS A 445 -11.27 10.81 -14.95
N ASN A 446 -12.24 9.95 -14.61
CA ASN A 446 -13.36 10.29 -13.71
C ASN A 446 -13.29 9.49 -12.40
N PHE A 447 -12.42 8.49 -12.34
CA PHE A 447 -12.24 7.62 -11.20
C PHE A 447 -10.78 7.18 -11.13
N TYR A 448 -10.26 6.93 -9.94
CA TYR A 448 -8.91 6.40 -9.80
C TYR A 448 -8.88 5.37 -8.68
N VAL A 449 -8.04 4.36 -8.88
CA VAL A 449 -7.68 3.38 -7.86
C VAL A 449 -6.18 3.54 -7.63
N TRP A 450 -5.78 3.77 -6.40
CA TRP A 450 -4.38 3.71 -6.00
C TRP A 450 -4.07 2.34 -5.42
N THR A 451 -2.90 1.81 -5.69
CA THR A 451 -2.39 0.56 -5.09
C THR A 451 -0.95 0.77 -4.65
N ASP A 452 -0.41 -0.14 -3.85
CA ASP A 452 1.00 -0.15 -3.43
C ASP A 452 1.97 -0.65 -4.52
N TYR A 453 1.46 -1.07 -5.69
CA TYR A 453 2.26 -1.47 -6.85
C TYR A 453 3.27 -0.37 -7.24
N ASN A 454 4.52 -0.74 -7.53
CA ASN A 454 5.62 0.19 -7.89
C ASN A 454 5.78 1.39 -6.94
N SER A 455 5.76 1.14 -5.63
CA SER A 455 5.90 2.17 -4.58
C SER A 455 4.76 3.21 -4.59
N GLY A 456 3.56 2.78 -5.00
CA GLY A 456 2.36 3.61 -5.10
C GLY A 456 2.00 3.92 -6.54
N THR A 457 0.99 3.24 -7.09
CA THR A 457 0.50 3.47 -8.46
C THR A 457 -0.92 3.99 -8.43
N CYS A 458 -1.16 5.17 -9.03
CA CYS A 458 -2.50 5.68 -9.35
C CYS A 458 -2.94 5.07 -10.68
N TRP A 459 -3.82 4.08 -10.64
CA TRP A 459 -4.56 3.59 -11.79
C TRP A 459 -5.68 4.58 -12.08
N LEU A 460 -5.55 5.28 -13.19
CA LEU A 460 -6.45 6.33 -13.64
C LEU A 460 -7.49 5.67 -14.52
N LYS A 461 -8.76 5.97 -14.30
CA LYS A 461 -9.87 5.21 -14.86
C LYS A 461 -10.92 6.14 -15.45
N SER A 462 -11.47 5.73 -16.59
CA SER A 462 -12.52 6.51 -17.26
C SER A 462 -13.82 6.49 -16.51
N ASN A 463 -14.11 5.41 -15.78
CA ASN A 463 -15.27 5.22 -14.92
C ASN A 463 -14.95 4.24 -13.78
N GLN A 464 -15.81 4.18 -12.77
CA GLN A 464 -15.66 3.33 -11.59
C GLN A 464 -15.67 1.83 -11.89
N GLY A 465 -16.09 1.35 -13.07
CA GLY A 465 -16.27 -0.09 -13.32
C GLY A 465 -17.47 -0.67 -12.57
N SER A 466 -18.07 -1.73 -13.13
CA SER A 466 -19.26 -2.38 -12.54
C SER A 466 -18.90 -3.41 -11.48
N ASP A 467 -17.72 -4.03 -11.59
CA ASP A 467 -17.27 -5.09 -10.71
C ASP A 467 -16.32 -4.52 -9.66
N LYS A 468 -16.66 -4.74 -8.38
CA LYS A 468 -15.86 -4.33 -7.23
C LYS A 468 -15.13 -5.56 -6.69
N VAL A 469 -13.79 -5.52 -6.70
CA VAL A 469 -12.94 -6.63 -6.25
C VAL A 469 -12.16 -6.22 -5.00
N LEU A 470 -12.14 -7.09 -4.00
CA LEU A 470 -11.36 -6.89 -2.80
C LEU A 470 -9.86 -6.86 -3.16
N SER A 471 -9.19 -5.74 -2.88
CA SER A 471 -7.76 -5.57 -3.11
C SER A 471 -7.16 -4.78 -1.95
N PHE A 472 -6.42 -5.46 -1.09
CA PHE A 472 -5.93 -4.92 0.18
C PHE A 472 -4.83 -3.87 -0.04
N GLY A 473 -4.95 -2.72 0.65
CA GLY A 473 -4.06 -1.57 0.45
C GLY A 473 -4.45 -0.66 -0.72
N SER A 474 -5.39 -1.09 -1.58
CA SER A 474 -5.93 -0.25 -2.64
C SER A 474 -6.84 0.84 -2.09
N ARG A 475 -6.87 2.01 -2.72
CA ARG A 475 -7.75 3.12 -2.33
C ARG A 475 -8.35 3.71 -3.58
N ALA A 476 -9.67 3.72 -3.68
CA ALA A 476 -10.38 4.20 -4.86
C ALA A 476 -11.18 5.47 -4.54
N ALA A 477 -11.26 6.40 -5.47
CA ALA A 477 -12.10 7.59 -5.29
C ALA A 477 -12.57 8.14 -6.63
N PHE A 478 -13.75 8.78 -6.56
CA PHE A 478 -14.29 9.54 -7.67
C PHE A 478 -13.62 10.92 -7.73
N ALA A 479 -13.23 11.33 -8.93
CA ALA A 479 -12.64 12.64 -9.19
C ALA A 479 -13.59 13.45 -10.10
N PRO A 480 -14.56 14.19 -9.54
CA PRO A 480 -15.30 15.18 -10.32
C PRO A 480 -14.32 16.25 -10.79
N GLY A 481 -14.19 16.43 -12.11
CA GLY A 481 -13.36 17.50 -12.66
C GLY A 481 -12.01 17.11 -13.28
N GLY A 482 -11.81 15.85 -13.66
CA GLY A 482 -10.86 15.41 -14.72
C GLY A 482 -10.99 16.09 -16.08
N GLY A 483 -11.92 17.03 -16.19
CA GLY A 483 -12.16 17.83 -17.36
C GLY A 483 -11.72 19.27 -17.16
N VAL A 484 -10.40 19.51 -17.25
CA VAL A 484 -9.94 20.71 -17.96
C VAL A 484 -9.08 20.27 -19.14
N ALA A 485 -9.77 20.13 -20.28
CA ALA A 485 -9.27 20.12 -21.65
C ALA A 485 -7.89 19.49 -21.91
N SER A 486 -7.84 18.15 -22.03
CA SER A 486 -7.39 17.68 -23.33
C SER A 486 -8.59 17.17 -24.11
N THR A 487 -8.68 17.67 -25.32
CA THR A 487 -9.66 17.28 -26.32
C THR A 487 -9.43 15.86 -26.84
N CYS A 488 -8.58 15.04 -26.20
CA CYS A 488 -8.39 13.62 -26.50
C CYS A 488 -8.45 12.78 -25.22
N SER A 489 -9.12 11.63 -25.29
CA SER A 489 -9.03 10.60 -24.25
C SER A 489 -7.64 9.94 -24.28
N PRO A 490 -7.27 9.19 -23.25
CA PRO A 490 -6.04 8.39 -23.28
C PRO A 490 -6.13 7.30 -24.35
N VAL A 491 -4.95 6.83 -24.75
CA VAL A 491 -4.80 5.81 -25.80
C VAL A 491 -5.07 4.43 -25.23
N GLU A 492 -6.08 3.76 -25.76
CA GLU A 492 -6.39 2.36 -25.52
C GLU A 492 -5.46 1.47 -26.35
N VAL A 493 -4.57 0.75 -25.66
CA VAL A 493 -3.65 -0.20 -26.29
C VAL A 493 -4.35 -1.50 -26.62
N ASN A 494 -3.95 -2.14 -27.72
CA ASN A 494 -4.51 -3.39 -28.20
C ASN A 494 -6.02 -3.30 -28.52
N THR A 495 -6.49 -2.13 -28.92
CA THR A 495 -7.91 -1.86 -29.17
C THR A 495 -8.07 -1.17 -30.51
N ASP A 496 -8.95 -1.69 -31.34
CA ASP A 496 -9.43 -1.02 -32.54
C ASP A 496 -10.85 -0.48 -32.34
N TYR A 497 -11.07 0.75 -32.76
CA TYR A 497 -12.41 1.31 -32.81
C TYR A 497 -13.08 0.96 -34.13
N ALA A 498 -14.15 0.15 -34.08
CA ALA A 498 -15.00 -0.04 -35.24
C ALA A 498 -15.69 1.30 -35.58
N GLY A 499 -15.72 1.69 -36.84
CA GLY A 499 -16.23 3.01 -37.20
C GLY A 499 -16.05 3.38 -38.66
N GLU A 500 -16.42 4.63 -38.96
CA GLU A 500 -16.23 5.23 -40.28
C GLU A 500 -14.90 5.97 -40.30
N ASP A 501 -13.88 5.38 -40.93
CA ASP A 501 -12.62 6.05 -41.20
C ASP A 501 -12.83 7.14 -42.24
N ILE A 502 -12.64 8.39 -41.82
CA ILE A 502 -12.86 9.59 -42.64
C ILE A 502 -11.56 10.12 -43.24
N ALA A 503 -10.40 9.73 -42.71
CA ALA A 503 -9.07 10.04 -43.25
C ALA A 503 -7.98 9.15 -42.64
N GLY A 504 -6.88 8.95 -43.37
CA GLY A 504 -5.65 8.34 -42.85
C GLY A 504 -4.51 9.35 -42.87
N VAL A 505 -3.83 9.55 -41.75
CA VAL A 505 -2.71 10.49 -41.62
C VAL A 505 -1.46 9.73 -41.22
N ALA A 506 -0.41 9.77 -42.04
CA ALA A 506 0.87 9.14 -41.70
C ALA A 506 1.57 9.91 -40.58
N GLY A 507 2.08 9.21 -39.57
CA GLY A 507 2.77 9.82 -38.45
C GLY A 507 2.88 8.92 -37.21
N PRO A 508 3.68 9.35 -36.23
CA PRO A 508 3.75 8.70 -34.93
C PRO A 508 2.42 8.83 -34.16
N LEU A 509 2.18 7.92 -33.21
CA LEU A 509 0.95 7.83 -32.41
C LEU A 509 0.59 9.16 -31.72
N ASP A 510 1.59 9.85 -31.17
CA ASP A 510 1.42 11.10 -30.43
C ASP A 510 0.88 12.25 -31.32
N ALA A 511 1.06 12.17 -32.64
CA ALA A 511 0.52 13.13 -33.60
C ALA A 511 -0.97 12.89 -33.95
N CYS A 512 -1.53 11.71 -33.66
CA CYS A 512 -2.88 11.34 -34.10
C CYS A 512 -3.97 12.18 -33.44
N CYS A 513 -3.78 12.53 -32.18
CA CYS A 513 -4.70 13.37 -31.41
C CYS A 513 -4.83 14.76 -32.04
N ASP A 514 -3.71 15.40 -32.39
CA ASP A 514 -3.72 16.72 -33.02
C ASP A 514 -4.21 16.65 -34.47
N ALA A 515 -3.89 15.59 -35.21
CA ALA A 515 -4.45 15.34 -36.55
C ALA A 515 -5.98 15.21 -36.51
N CYS A 516 -6.53 14.53 -35.51
CA CYS A 516 -7.97 14.43 -35.32
C CYS A 516 -8.59 15.76 -34.84
N LYS A 517 -7.93 16.51 -33.95
CA LYS A 517 -8.38 17.86 -33.57
C LYS A 517 -8.53 18.76 -34.78
N GLY A 518 -7.54 18.74 -35.68
CA GLY A 518 -7.52 19.52 -36.92
C GLY A 518 -8.56 19.10 -37.97
N ASN A 519 -9.26 17.97 -37.78
CA ASN A 519 -10.32 17.53 -38.67
C ASN A 519 -11.69 17.65 -37.99
N ASP A 520 -12.52 18.61 -38.41
CA ASP A 520 -13.81 18.91 -37.76
C ASP A 520 -14.75 17.72 -37.64
N LYS A 521 -14.72 16.79 -38.59
CA LYS A 521 -15.56 15.59 -38.58
C LYS A 521 -15.00 14.48 -37.68
N CYS A 522 -13.73 14.57 -37.28
CA CYS A 522 -13.08 13.56 -36.46
C CYS A 522 -13.50 13.65 -34.99
N ASN A 523 -13.81 12.48 -34.42
CA ASN A 523 -14.21 12.30 -33.03
C ASN A 523 -13.43 11.18 -32.33
N ALA A 524 -12.60 10.42 -33.06
CA ALA A 524 -11.71 9.38 -32.53
C ALA A 524 -10.65 9.01 -33.58
N TYR A 525 -9.64 8.22 -33.21
CA TYR A 525 -8.69 7.63 -34.15
C TYR A 525 -8.28 6.21 -33.73
N SER A 526 -7.85 5.39 -34.69
CA SER A 526 -7.07 4.17 -34.45
C SER A 526 -5.71 4.32 -35.12
N TRP A 527 -4.62 4.09 -34.42
CA TRP A 527 -3.28 4.10 -34.96
C TRP A 527 -2.79 2.66 -35.20
N PHE A 528 -2.29 2.41 -36.40
CA PHE A 528 -1.71 1.14 -36.79
C PHE A 528 -0.57 1.38 -37.80
N ASN A 529 0.59 0.77 -37.54
CA ASN A 529 1.74 0.76 -38.46
C ASN A 529 2.13 2.14 -39.03
N GLY A 530 2.17 3.16 -38.16
CA GLY A 530 2.57 4.52 -38.56
C GLY A 530 1.47 5.34 -39.25
N VAL A 531 0.21 4.91 -39.20
CA VAL A 531 -0.92 5.64 -39.77
C VAL A 531 -2.03 5.84 -38.72
N CYS A 532 -2.48 7.09 -38.56
CA CYS A 532 -3.64 7.49 -37.79
C CYS A 532 -4.91 7.42 -38.67
N TYR A 533 -5.75 6.41 -38.44
CA TYR A 533 -7.06 6.29 -39.07
C TYR A 533 -8.08 7.11 -38.27
N LEU A 534 -8.34 8.33 -38.75
CA LEU A 534 -9.27 9.30 -38.16
C LEU A 534 -10.71 8.86 -38.38
N LYS A 535 -11.53 8.89 -37.34
CA LYS A 535 -12.88 8.33 -37.31
C LYS A 535 -13.94 9.39 -37.09
N GLY A 536 -14.96 9.36 -37.93
CA GLY A 536 -16.13 10.23 -37.80
C GLY A 536 -17.03 9.84 -36.63
N LYS A 537 -17.14 8.53 -36.34
CA LYS A 537 -17.93 7.97 -35.24
C LYS A 537 -17.36 6.64 -34.77
N ARG A 538 -17.61 6.29 -33.52
CA ARG A 538 -17.28 4.99 -32.90
C ARG A 538 -18.53 4.09 -32.88
N ARG A 539 -18.39 2.83 -33.27
CA ARG A 539 -19.43 1.78 -33.27
C ARG A 539 -18.95 0.56 -32.46
N GLY A 540 -18.45 0.83 -31.26
CA GLY A 540 -17.84 -0.17 -30.39
C GLY A 540 -16.33 -0.23 -30.50
N ALA A 541 -15.73 -1.07 -29.65
CA ALA A 541 -14.29 -1.33 -29.59
C ALA A 541 -14.05 -2.84 -29.66
N SER A 542 -13.03 -3.27 -30.40
CA SER A 542 -12.65 -4.68 -30.52
C SER A 542 -11.18 -4.88 -30.13
N PRO A 543 -10.83 -6.01 -29.50
CA PRO A 543 -9.44 -6.33 -29.20
C PRO A 543 -8.61 -6.53 -30.48
N ASN A 544 -7.47 -5.86 -30.57
CA ASN A 544 -6.49 -6.02 -31.66
C ASN A 544 -5.08 -5.63 -31.17
N ALA A 545 -4.20 -6.61 -30.99
CA ALA A 545 -2.87 -6.51 -30.36
C ALA A 545 -1.86 -5.54 -31.00
N HIS A 546 -2.21 -4.90 -32.12
CA HIS A 546 -1.31 -3.99 -32.84
C HIS A 546 -1.90 -2.60 -33.07
N VAL A 547 -3.12 -2.35 -32.57
CA VAL A 547 -3.84 -1.10 -32.79
C VAL A 547 -3.95 -0.34 -31.49
N GLN A 548 -3.80 0.98 -31.58
CA GLN A 548 -3.86 1.91 -30.45
C GLN A 548 -4.88 3.00 -30.76
N SER A 549 -5.97 3.09 -29.99
CA SER A 549 -7.11 3.95 -30.32
C SER A 549 -7.41 4.97 -29.24
N ALA A 550 -7.90 6.16 -29.60
CA ALA A 550 -8.37 7.13 -28.62
C ALA A 550 -9.54 7.96 -29.15
N ARG A 551 -10.41 8.42 -28.24
CA ARG A 551 -11.50 9.36 -28.52
C ARG A 551 -10.96 10.78 -28.54
N VAL A 552 -11.64 11.66 -29.27
CA VAL A 552 -11.32 13.09 -29.35
C VAL A 552 -12.56 13.90 -29.00
N TYR A 553 -12.54 14.47 -27.79
CA TYR A 553 -13.62 15.27 -27.24
C TYR A 553 -13.58 16.69 -27.76
N LYS A 554 -14.67 17.13 -28.41
CA LYS A 554 -14.80 18.46 -29.02
C LYS A 554 -15.97 19.26 -28.48
N CYS A 555 -16.52 18.85 -27.35
CA CYS A 555 -17.59 19.55 -26.65
C CYS A 555 -17.03 20.25 -25.40
N VAL A 556 -17.85 21.06 -24.74
CA VAL A 556 -17.52 21.63 -23.43
C VAL A 556 -17.51 20.51 -22.40
N THR A 557 -16.65 20.57 -21.38
CA THR A 557 -16.51 19.55 -20.34
C THR A 557 -17.87 19.04 -19.82
N PRO A 558 -18.10 17.71 -19.78
CA PRO A 558 -19.32 17.13 -19.24
C PRO A 558 -19.55 17.50 -17.77
N GLN A 559 -20.79 17.83 -17.45
CA GLN A 559 -21.27 18.11 -16.10
C GLN A 559 -21.92 16.85 -15.54
N VAL A 560 -21.22 16.17 -14.64
CA VAL A 560 -21.71 14.98 -13.94
C VAL A 560 -22.80 15.38 -12.94
N SER A 561 -23.71 14.46 -12.65
CA SER A 561 -24.84 14.65 -11.74
C SER A 561 -25.74 15.83 -12.12
N THR A 562 -25.75 16.20 -13.40
CA THR A 562 -26.41 17.39 -13.91
C THR A 562 -27.24 17.01 -15.12
N ASP A 563 -28.52 17.31 -15.07
CA ASP A 563 -29.43 17.19 -16.20
C ASP A 563 -29.75 18.56 -16.79
N TYR A 564 -29.72 18.66 -18.12
CA TYR A 564 -30.21 19.80 -18.87
C TYR A 564 -31.68 19.56 -19.23
N VAL A 565 -32.58 20.26 -18.56
CA VAL A 565 -34.02 20.00 -18.66
C VAL A 565 -34.58 20.54 -19.99
N GLY A 566 -35.21 19.65 -20.76
CA GLY A 566 -35.93 19.96 -21.99
C GLY A 566 -35.04 20.17 -23.22
N ASN A 567 -35.63 20.72 -24.28
CA ASN A 567 -35.02 20.94 -25.60
C ASN A 567 -34.58 19.66 -26.34
N ASP A 568 -35.08 18.48 -25.94
CA ASP A 568 -34.76 17.22 -26.61
C ASP A 568 -35.26 17.20 -28.06
N ILE A 569 -34.35 16.91 -28.99
CA ILE A 569 -34.62 16.77 -30.43
C ILE A 569 -34.51 15.33 -30.91
N GLY A 570 -34.08 14.42 -30.03
CA GLY A 570 -33.99 13.00 -30.31
C GLY A 570 -33.17 12.28 -29.25
N SER A 571 -33.16 10.96 -29.32
CA SER A 571 -32.30 10.12 -28.48
C SER A 571 -31.63 9.04 -29.30
N VAL A 572 -30.45 8.64 -28.86
CA VAL A 572 -29.64 7.61 -29.51
C VAL A 572 -28.89 6.82 -28.45
N LEU A 573 -28.73 5.51 -28.66
CA LEU A 573 -27.95 4.66 -27.76
C LEU A 573 -26.47 5.02 -27.84
N ALA A 574 -25.81 4.99 -26.69
CA ALA A 574 -24.38 5.17 -26.59
C ALA A 574 -23.82 4.37 -25.41
N GLU A 575 -22.59 3.92 -25.55
CA GLU A 575 -21.91 3.14 -24.51
C GLU A 575 -21.42 4.05 -23.37
N ALA A 576 -21.16 5.33 -23.64
CA ALA A 576 -20.71 6.29 -22.64
C ALA A 576 -21.17 7.73 -22.94
N ALA A 577 -21.15 8.59 -21.92
CA ALA A 577 -21.53 10.01 -22.03
C ALA A 577 -20.62 10.78 -23.00
N GLU A 578 -19.38 10.33 -23.16
CA GLU A 578 -18.36 10.90 -24.02
C GLU A 578 -18.68 10.68 -25.50
N ASP A 579 -19.35 9.56 -25.84
CA ASP A 579 -19.76 9.26 -27.22
C ASP A 579 -20.92 10.18 -27.67
N CYS A 580 -21.70 10.71 -26.72
CA CYS A 580 -22.79 11.65 -27.01
C CYS A 580 -22.31 12.94 -27.66
N CYS A 581 -21.07 13.36 -27.40
CA CYS A 581 -20.50 14.55 -28.04
C CYS A 581 -20.40 14.37 -29.55
N ALA A 582 -19.85 13.25 -30.02
CA ALA A 582 -19.73 12.94 -31.44
C ALA A 582 -21.11 12.83 -32.09
N LEU A 583 -22.05 12.16 -31.42
CA LEU A 583 -23.41 11.96 -31.89
C LEU A 583 -24.14 13.31 -32.04
N CYS A 584 -24.04 14.18 -31.05
CA CYS A 584 -24.62 15.52 -31.11
C CYS A 584 -23.97 16.37 -32.22
N ARG A 585 -22.63 16.37 -32.35
CA ARG A 585 -21.91 17.09 -33.44
C ARG A 585 -22.31 16.62 -34.84
N SER A 586 -22.67 15.35 -34.98
CA SER A 586 -23.15 14.77 -36.24
C SER A 586 -24.65 14.96 -36.49
N THR A 587 -25.39 15.49 -35.51
CA THR A 587 -26.84 15.67 -35.57
C THR A 587 -27.18 17.12 -35.83
N ALA A 588 -27.90 17.38 -36.93
CA ALA A 588 -28.33 18.73 -37.27
C ALA A 588 -29.11 19.38 -36.11
N ASN A 589 -28.80 20.65 -35.83
CA ASN A 589 -29.40 21.46 -34.77
C ASN A 589 -29.13 20.99 -33.33
N CYS A 590 -28.27 19.99 -33.09
CA CYS A 590 -27.90 19.60 -31.74
C CYS A 590 -26.84 20.54 -31.16
N LYS A 591 -27.13 21.11 -29.99
CA LYS A 591 -26.24 22.05 -29.27
C LYS A 591 -25.91 21.58 -27.85
N ALA A 592 -26.57 20.55 -27.35
CA ALA A 592 -26.29 19.96 -26.05
C ALA A 592 -26.77 18.50 -25.98
N TYR A 593 -26.36 17.77 -24.95
CA TYR A 593 -26.91 16.45 -24.65
C TYR A 593 -27.04 16.21 -23.14
N SER A 594 -27.90 15.26 -22.75
CA SER A 594 -27.87 14.60 -21.44
C SER A 594 -27.71 13.10 -21.66
N PHE A 595 -26.76 12.46 -21.01
CA PHE A 595 -26.58 11.00 -21.04
C PHE A 595 -27.15 10.38 -19.77
N ALA A 596 -27.99 9.36 -19.93
CA ALA A 596 -28.51 8.57 -18.82
C ALA A 596 -28.79 7.14 -19.28
N GLN A 597 -28.41 6.15 -18.46
CA GLN A 597 -28.74 4.73 -18.67
C GLN A 597 -28.41 4.20 -20.08
N GLY A 598 -27.27 4.61 -20.67
CA GLY A 598 -26.85 4.17 -22.01
C GLY A 598 -27.53 4.91 -23.17
N VAL A 599 -28.23 6.02 -22.89
CA VAL A 599 -28.94 6.83 -23.89
C VAL A 599 -28.44 8.26 -23.88
N CYS A 600 -28.06 8.77 -25.05
CA CYS A 600 -27.82 10.19 -25.29
C CYS A 600 -29.12 10.87 -25.70
N TYR A 601 -29.63 11.77 -24.86
CA TYR A 601 -30.73 12.66 -25.17
C TYR A 601 -30.16 13.94 -25.78
N LEU A 602 -30.25 14.03 -27.12
CA LEU A 602 -29.72 15.12 -27.94
C LEU A 602 -30.65 16.33 -27.86
N LYS A 603 -30.10 17.53 -27.71
CA LYS A 603 -30.85 18.74 -27.41
C LYS A 603 -30.51 19.89 -28.34
N SER A 604 -31.52 20.70 -28.69
CA SER A 604 -31.36 21.89 -29.52
C SER A 604 -30.73 23.08 -28.80
N ALA A 605 -30.70 23.07 -27.47
CA ALA A 605 -30.09 24.10 -26.63
C ALA A 605 -29.81 23.57 -25.22
N LYS A 606 -28.94 24.28 -24.47
CA LYS A 606 -28.78 24.06 -23.03
C LYS A 606 -30.02 24.55 -22.29
N GLY A 607 -30.78 23.62 -21.71
CA GLY A 607 -31.91 23.93 -20.83
C GLY A 607 -31.50 24.35 -19.41
N ALA A 608 -32.49 24.49 -18.52
CA ALA A 608 -32.22 24.72 -17.11
C ALA A 608 -31.48 23.51 -16.49
N THR A 609 -30.56 23.75 -15.56
CA THR A 609 -29.78 22.69 -14.92
C THR A 609 -30.49 22.16 -13.68
N LYS A 610 -30.61 20.84 -13.55
CA LYS A 610 -31.14 20.16 -12.35
C LYS A 610 -30.13 19.13 -11.84
N SER A 611 -29.94 19.06 -10.53
CA SER A 611 -29.12 18.01 -9.91
C SER A 611 -29.79 16.64 -10.05
N ASN A 612 -29.08 15.68 -10.62
CA ASN A 612 -29.53 14.30 -10.82
C ASN A 612 -28.33 13.36 -10.93
N GLY A 613 -28.09 12.56 -9.88
CA GLY A 613 -26.89 11.71 -9.74
C GLY A 613 -26.67 10.63 -10.82
N GLY A 614 -27.65 10.38 -11.69
CA GLY A 614 -27.54 9.41 -12.80
C GLY A 614 -27.36 10.04 -14.19
N VAL A 615 -27.17 11.36 -14.29
CA VAL A 615 -27.17 12.08 -15.56
C VAL A 615 -25.88 12.87 -15.75
N THR A 616 -25.31 12.80 -16.95
CA THR A 616 -24.14 13.61 -17.36
C THR A 616 -24.50 14.42 -18.59
N SER A 617 -24.38 15.76 -18.52
CA SER A 617 -24.78 16.67 -19.61
C SER A 617 -23.65 17.55 -20.09
N ALA A 618 -23.63 17.89 -21.38
CA ALA A 618 -22.64 18.81 -21.94
C ALA A 618 -23.22 19.65 -23.08
N THR A 619 -22.61 20.81 -23.35
CA THR A 619 -22.89 21.62 -24.54
C THR A 619 -21.87 21.36 -25.63
N VAL A 620 -22.33 21.37 -26.87
CA VAL A 620 -21.48 21.32 -28.06
C VAL A 620 -21.06 22.75 -28.40
N ALA A 621 -19.76 22.97 -28.59
CA ALA A 621 -19.20 24.26 -28.96
C ALA A 621 -19.53 24.62 -30.41
#